data_AF-A0A358U9X5-F1
#
_entry.id   AF-A0A358U9X5-F1
#
_cell.length_a   1.000
_cell.length_b   1.000
_cell.length_c   1.000
_cell.angle_alpha   90.00
_cell.angle_beta   90.00
_cell.angle_gamma   90.00
#
_symmetry.space_group_name_H-M   'P 1'
#
loop_
_entity.id
_entity.type
_entity.pdbx_description
1 polymer ?
#
loop_
_entity_poly.entity_id
_entity_poly.type
_entity_poly.pdbx_seq_one_letter_code
_entity_poly.pdbx_strand_id
1 'polypeptide(L)' 'MKSPSETQEVVEDYNTFVNGGKVLPVCYRCTQVPKEGLYDGFRVQGMFFCSDCQQELFTAEQGTPEYQEFMFLIKGIFY' A
#
# COMPACT_ATOMS: atom_id res chain seq x y z
N MET A 1 -58.67 13.20 -1.16
CA MET A 1 -57.55 14.11 -1.50
C MET A 1 -56.49 13.96 -0.42
N LYS A 2 -55.30 13.48 -0.83
CA LYS A 2 -53.99 13.34 -0.15
C LYS A 2 -53.90 12.92 1.33
N SER A 3 -53.35 11.71 1.53
CA SER A 3 -52.30 11.38 2.52
C SER A 3 -50.98 11.19 1.73
N PRO A 4 -49.77 10.97 2.29
CA PRO A 4 -49.36 10.82 3.70
C PRO A 4 -47.98 11.47 4.06
N SER A 5 -47.56 11.20 5.31
CA SER A 5 -46.20 10.97 5.82
C SER A 5 -45.20 12.11 5.95
N GLU A 6 -44.92 12.44 7.21
CA GLU A 6 -43.58 12.76 7.71
C GLU A 6 -42.55 11.77 7.14
N THR A 7 -41.51 12.29 6.49
CA THR A 7 -40.30 11.51 6.21
C THR A 7 -39.12 12.32 6.69
N GLN A 8 -38.46 11.75 7.70
CA GLN A 8 -37.22 12.19 8.31
C GLN A 8 -36.12 12.37 7.26
N GLU A 9 -35.29 13.38 7.49
CA GLU A 9 -34.09 13.74 6.74
C GLU A 9 -33.13 12.56 6.66
N VAL A 10 -32.83 12.10 5.44
CA VAL A 10 -31.70 11.20 5.18
C VAL A 10 -30.55 12.07 4.70
N VAL A 11 -29.70 12.46 5.64
CA VAL A 11 -28.37 13.00 5.32
C VAL A 11 -27.54 11.82 4.81
N GLU A 12 -27.46 11.69 3.49
CA GLU A 12 -26.59 10.70 2.85
C GLU A 12 -25.12 11.12 3.10
N ASP A 13 -24.48 10.48 4.08
CA ASP A 13 -23.04 10.55 4.30
C ASP A 13 -22.35 9.62 3.29
N TYR A 14 -22.01 10.16 2.11
CA TYR A 14 -21.39 9.42 1.00
C TYR A 14 -19.91 9.09 1.20
N ASN A 15 -19.42 8.95 2.43
CA ASN A 15 -18.01 8.62 2.69
C ASN A 15 -17.77 7.13 3.02
N THR A 16 -18.56 6.23 2.44
CA THR A 16 -18.25 4.80 2.46
C THR A 16 -17.49 4.43 1.19
N PHE A 17 -16.16 4.42 1.26
CA PHE A 17 -15.32 3.90 0.18
C PHE A 17 -15.58 2.40 -0.03
N VAL A 18 -16.35 2.08 -1.07
CA VAL A 18 -16.58 0.71 -1.54
C VAL A 18 -15.31 0.20 -2.23
N ASN A 19 -14.33 -0.24 -1.45
CA ASN A 19 -13.16 -0.97 -1.96
C ASN A 19 -13.39 -2.50 -1.89
N GLY A 20 -14.62 -2.96 -2.11
CA GLY A 20 -14.94 -4.39 -2.14
C GLY A 20 -14.32 -5.07 -3.37
N GLY A 21 -13.17 -5.72 -3.21
CA GLY A 21 -12.57 -6.60 -4.22
C GLY A 21 -11.43 -6.01 -5.08
N LYS A 22 -10.95 -4.81 -4.78
CA LYS A 22 -9.79 -4.23 -5.50
C LYS A 22 -8.49 -4.81 -4.93
N VAL A 23 -7.68 -5.43 -5.80
CA VAL A 23 -6.30 -5.82 -5.48
C VAL A 23 -5.40 -4.61 -5.72
N LEU A 24 -4.72 -4.16 -4.67
CA LEU A 24 -3.78 -3.04 -4.72
C LEU A 24 -2.34 -3.55 -4.64
N PRO A 25 -1.38 -2.88 -5.30
CA PRO A 25 0.03 -3.19 -5.11
C PRO A 25 0.45 -2.88 -3.68
N VAL A 26 1.18 -3.79 -3.07
CA VAL A 26 1.70 -3.63 -1.71
C VAL A 26 3.20 -3.83 -1.74
N CYS A 27 3.94 -2.90 -1.12
CA CYS A 27 5.39 -3.00 -0.99
C CYS A 27 5.75 -4.22 -0.13
N TYR A 28 6.72 -5.01 -0.59
CA TYR A 28 7.17 -6.24 0.05
C TYR A 28 7.81 -6.00 1.44
N ARG A 29 8.42 -4.83 1.64
CA ARG A 29 9.01 -4.45 2.94
C ARG A 29 8.00 -3.79 3.86
N CYS A 30 7.48 -2.62 3.48
CA CYS A 30 6.68 -1.81 4.40
C CYS A 30 5.20 -2.20 4.45
N THR A 31 4.73 -3.11 3.59
CA THR A 31 3.34 -3.58 3.50
C THR A 31 2.30 -2.48 3.23
N GLN A 32 2.75 -1.30 2.79
CA GLN A 32 1.88 -0.18 2.43
C GLN A 32 1.54 -0.20 0.93
N VAL A 33 0.39 0.37 0.60
CA VAL A 33 0.02 0.69 -0.78
C VAL A 33 0.77 1.97 -1.18
N PRO A 34 1.65 1.92 -2.20
CA PRO A 34 2.40 3.09 -2.63
C PRO A 34 1.52 4.16 -3.26
N LYS A 35 1.94 5.42 -3.16
CA LYS A 35 1.20 6.60 -3.67
C LYS A 35 1.05 6.55 -5.19
N GLU A 36 2.11 6.15 -5.89
CA GLU A 36 2.14 6.06 -7.36
C GLU A 36 1.70 4.68 -7.87
N GLY A 37 1.14 3.83 -6.99
CA GLY A 37 0.61 2.53 -7.34
C GLY A 37 1.65 1.59 -7.97
N LEU A 38 1.28 0.95 -9.09
CA LEU A 38 2.11 -0.07 -9.76
C LEU A 38 3.37 0.50 -10.44
N TYR A 39 3.43 1.82 -10.63
CA TYR A 39 4.54 2.53 -11.28
C TYR A 39 5.56 3.10 -10.28
N ASP A 40 5.32 2.90 -8.98
CA ASP A 40 6.24 3.31 -7.93
C ASP A 40 7.46 2.36 -7.85
N GLY A 41 8.59 2.83 -7.31
CA GLY A 41 9.76 2.02 -6.95
C GLY A 41 10.26 1.00 -7.98
N PHE A 42 10.57 -0.23 -7.54
CA PHE A 42 11.23 -1.26 -8.36
C PHE A 42 10.74 -2.69 -8.07
N ARG A 43 11.11 -3.63 -8.96
CA ARG A 43 10.78 -5.05 -8.85
C ARG A 43 11.99 -5.96 -8.99
N VAL A 44 12.01 -7.05 -8.22
CA VAL A 44 13.02 -8.11 -8.28
C VAL A 44 12.30 -9.46 -8.18
N GLN A 45 12.42 -10.31 -9.20
CA GLN A 45 11.75 -11.62 -9.26
C GLN A 45 10.25 -11.58 -8.91
N GLY A 46 9.54 -10.54 -9.39
CA GLY A 46 8.11 -10.35 -9.12
C GLY A 46 7.78 -9.73 -7.75
N MET A 47 8.74 -9.66 -6.82
CA MET A 47 8.57 -8.88 -5.59
C MET A 47 8.73 -7.40 -5.86
N PHE A 48 7.94 -6.58 -5.17
CA PHE A 48 7.78 -5.16 -5.43
C PHE A 48 8.17 -4.33 -4.21
N PHE A 49 8.97 -3.28 -4.41
CA PHE A 49 9.37 -2.34 -3.35
C PHE A 49 9.00 -0.91 -3.80
N CYS A 50 8.34 -0.13 -2.93
CA CYS A 50 8.00 1.27 -3.24
C CYS A 50 9.25 2.17 -3.26
N SER A 51 9.14 3.38 -3.83
CA SER A 51 10.25 4.35 -3.90
C SER A 51 10.80 4.76 -2.54
N ASP A 52 9.94 4.88 -1.52
CA ASP A 52 10.40 5.20 -0.15
C ASP A 52 11.36 4.10 0.38
N CYS A 53 10.96 2.82 0.27
CA CYS A 53 11.82 1.69 0.64
C CYS A 53 13.04 1.57 -0.28
N GLN A 54 12.93 1.92 -1.56
CA GLN A 54 14.07 1.96 -2.48
C GLN A 54 15.10 3.00 -2.03
N GLN A 55 14.65 4.19 -1.65
CA GLN A 55 15.52 5.24 -1.18
C GLN A 55 16.22 4.82 0.11
N GLU A 56 15.49 4.24 1.06
CA GLU A 56 16.05 3.68 2.28
C GLU A 56 17.09 2.59 1.99
N LEU A 57 16.82 1.67 1.05
CA LEU A 57 17.77 0.65 0.62
C LEU A 57 19.07 1.28 0.09
N PHE A 58 18.96 2.33 -0.72
CA PHE A 58 20.12 2.99 -1.32
C PHE A 58 20.95 3.79 -0.32
N THR A 59 20.33 4.24 0.77
CA THR A 59 21.01 5.00 1.84
C THR A 59 21.36 4.16 3.06
N ALA A 60 20.99 2.88 3.10
CA ALA A 60 21.27 2.01 4.24
C ALA A 60 22.78 1.76 4.40
N GLU A 61 23.33 2.14 5.55
CA GLU A 61 24.75 1.94 5.85
C GLU A 61 25.05 0.52 6.31
N GLN A 62 26.23 0.00 5.96
CA GLN A 62 26.62 -1.34 6.38
C GLN A 62 26.68 -1.45 7.90
N GLY A 63 26.07 -2.50 8.44
CA GLY A 63 26.03 -2.75 9.88
C GLY A 63 24.82 -2.16 10.60
N THR A 64 23.99 -1.35 9.94
CA THR A 64 22.73 -0.89 10.53
C THR A 64 21.64 -1.96 10.47
N PRO A 65 20.63 -1.92 11.35
CA PRO A 65 19.48 -2.82 11.31
C PRO A 65 18.75 -2.78 9.97
N GLU A 66 18.59 -1.60 9.37
CA GLU A 66 17.90 -1.41 8.10
C GLU A 66 18.64 -2.14 6.97
N TYR A 67 19.97 -2.03 6.92
CA TYR A 67 20.78 -2.76 5.95
C TYR A 67 20.62 -4.28 6.11
N GLN A 68 20.62 -4.78 7.35
CA GLN A 68 20.45 -6.21 7.61
C GLN A 68 19.06 -6.70 7.21
N GLU A 69 18.03 -5.90 7.46
CA GLU A 69 16.66 -6.19 7.03
C GLU A 69 16.57 -6.31 5.50
N PHE A 70 17.09 -5.34 4.76
CA PHE A 70 17.10 -5.39 3.30
C PHE A 70 17.92 -6.58 2.78
N MET A 71 19.06 -6.87 3.39
CA MET A 71 19.88 -8.03 3.03
C MET A 71 19.12 -9.35 3.22
N PHE A 72 18.39 -9.48 4.32
CA PHE A 72 17.55 -10.66 4.60
C PHE A 72 16.43 -10.79 3.55
N LEU A 73 15.68 -9.71 3.30
CA LEU A 73 14.58 -9.70 2.34
C LEU A 73 15.06 -10.05 0.92
N ILE A 74 16.14 -9.41 0.46
CA ILE A 74 16.67 -9.62 -0.89
C ILE A 74 17.24 -11.03 -1.04
N LYS A 75 17.96 -11.55 -0.03
CA LYS A 75 18.44 -12.94 -0.07
C LYS A 75 17.27 -13.94 -0.17
N GLY A 76 16.20 -13.73 0.60
CA GLY A 76 15.01 -14.59 0.52
C GLY A 76 14.26 -14.56 -0.81
N ILE A 77 14.59 -13.62 -1.70
CA ILE A 77 14.04 -13.58 -3.07
C ILE A 77 14.87 -14.45 -4.03
N PHE A 78 16.17 -14.58 -3.79
CA PHE A 78 17.09 -15.27 -4.69
C PHE A 78 17.44 -16.70 -4.26
N TYR A 79 17.22 -17.05 -2.99
CA TYR A 79 17.51 -18.36 -2.39
C TYR A 79 16.23 -19.01 -1.86
#